data_AF-A0A929YRE5-F1
#
_entry.id   AF-A0A929YRE5-F1
#
_cell.length_a   1.000
_cell.length_b   1.000
_cell.length_c   1.000
_cell.angle_alpha   90.00
_cell.angle_beta   90.00
_cell.angle_gamma   90.00
#
_symmetry.space_group_name_H-M   'P 1'
#
loop_
_entity.id
_entity.type
_entity.pdbx_description
1 polymer ?
#
loop_
_entity_poly.entity_id
_entity_poly.type
_entity_poly.pdbx_seq_one_letter_code
_entity_poly.pdbx_strand_id
1 'polypeptide(L)'
;MKGTVVKIWINTLSSIYDEREIKDIIQSVGIDTTKAISPLENIDDKVVDNMMSAISSNYGLSKSDLWKILGKDNIRSFYSMYPIFFKKSNMFSFLTSLNDIHKVVRKRISGSNPPILDIAVISKNEATLTYKSNRNLFDYLLGLLDGTKAYFKENVDISEISKQNGILVLKMKFPYELVENKKYISNILPVINVLKRSYLKVFLSTIICSLITAIVVKNPYILAICTSIYSLIFINIFNRPINSI
;
A
#
# COMPACT_ATOMS: atom_id res chain seq x y z
N MET A 1 -8.47 8.31 -16.10
CA MET A 1 -8.50 8.45 -14.63
C MET A 1 -9.90 8.21 -14.09
N LYS A 2 -10.06 7.76 -12.84
CA LYS A 2 -11.40 7.63 -12.22
C LYS A 2 -11.90 8.97 -11.69
N GLY A 3 -13.19 9.24 -11.86
CA GLY A 3 -13.85 10.47 -11.42
C GLY A 3 -13.64 10.77 -9.94
N THR A 4 -13.67 9.75 -9.07
CA THR A 4 -13.35 9.92 -7.63
C THR A 4 -11.98 10.56 -7.40
N VAL A 5 -10.95 10.12 -8.14
CA VAL A 5 -9.58 10.62 -7.96
C VAL A 5 -9.48 12.05 -8.46
N VAL A 6 -10.04 12.34 -9.64
CA VAL A 6 -10.04 13.70 -10.21
C VAL A 6 -10.81 14.67 -9.31
N LYS A 7 -11.97 14.26 -8.79
CA LYS A 7 -12.74 15.08 -7.83
C LYS A 7 -11.92 15.43 -6.59
N ILE A 8 -11.18 14.47 -6.05
CA ILE A 8 -10.28 14.71 -4.92
C ILE A 8 -9.19 15.73 -5.31
N TRP A 9 -8.63 15.63 -6.52
CA TRP A 9 -7.64 16.59 -7.00
C TRP A 9 -8.20 17.99 -7.12
N ILE A 10 -9.38 18.14 -7.74
CA ILE A 10 -10.07 19.43 -7.87
C ILE A 10 -10.31 20.03 -6.49
N ASN A 11 -10.90 19.27 -5.56
CA ASN A 11 -11.14 19.74 -4.19
C ASN A 11 -9.85 20.16 -3.48
N THR A 12 -8.75 19.43 -3.69
CA THR A 12 -7.45 19.78 -3.11
C THR A 12 -6.92 21.07 -3.71
N LEU A 13 -6.95 21.22 -5.03
CA LEU A 13 -6.50 22.44 -5.71
C LEU A 13 -7.34 23.66 -5.33
N SER A 14 -8.67 23.50 -5.22
CA SER A 14 -9.58 24.55 -4.73
C SER A 14 -9.38 24.91 -3.26
N SER A 15 -8.66 24.09 -2.48
CA SER A 15 -8.26 24.44 -1.11
C SER A 15 -6.93 25.20 -1.02
N ILE A 16 -6.14 25.16 -2.09
CA ILE A 16 -4.82 25.80 -2.18
C ILE A 16 -4.90 27.12 -2.94
N TYR A 17 -5.71 27.15 -4.01
CA TYR A 17 -5.90 28.28 -4.92
C TYR A 17 -7.33 28.80 -4.87
N ASP A 18 -7.62 29.93 -5.53
CA ASP A 18 -8.99 30.46 -5.59
C ASP A 18 -9.94 29.44 -6.26
N GLU A 19 -11.00 29.08 -5.54
CA GLU A 19 -11.93 28.05 -5.98
C GLU A 19 -12.63 28.40 -7.30
N ARG A 20 -12.93 29.70 -7.53
CA ARG A 20 -13.61 30.15 -8.75
C ARG A 20 -12.67 30.04 -9.93
N GLU A 21 -11.43 30.51 -9.80
CA GLU A 21 -10.40 30.37 -10.84
C GLU A 21 -10.18 28.90 -11.23
N ILE A 22 -10.04 28.01 -10.24
CA ILE A 22 -9.90 26.57 -10.50
C ILE A 22 -11.09 26.02 -11.28
N LYS A 23 -12.32 26.38 -10.89
CA LYS A 23 -13.54 25.92 -11.58
C LYS A 23 -13.61 26.45 -13.03
N ASP A 24 -13.28 27.71 -13.24
CA ASP A 24 -13.31 28.33 -14.57
C ASP A 24 -12.29 27.68 -15.52
N ILE A 25 -11.06 27.42 -15.02
CA ILE A 25 -10.01 26.72 -15.77
C ILE A 25 -10.46 25.30 -16.13
N ILE A 26 -10.99 24.55 -15.16
CA ILE A 26 -11.43 23.16 -15.34
C ILE A 26 -12.58 23.10 -16.37
N GLN A 27 -13.48 24.08 -16.35
CA GLN A 27 -14.56 24.18 -17.33
C GLN A 27 -14.04 24.46 -18.75
N SER A 28 -13.00 25.29 -18.88
CA SER A 28 -12.38 25.59 -20.18
C SER A 28 -11.73 24.36 -20.85
N VAL A 29 -11.34 23.35 -20.08
CA VAL A 29 -10.70 22.12 -20.58
C VAL A 29 -11.66 20.94 -20.74
N GLY A 30 -12.97 21.18 -20.64
CA GLY A 30 -14.01 20.20 -20.94
C GLY A 30 -14.50 19.37 -19.76
N ILE A 31 -14.18 19.74 -18.52
CA ILE A 31 -14.80 19.16 -17.32
C ILE A 31 -15.91 20.10 -16.84
N ASP A 32 -17.16 19.66 -16.99
CA ASP A 32 -18.33 20.44 -16.57
C ASP A 32 -18.42 20.53 -15.05
N THR A 33 -18.01 21.67 -14.49
CA THR A 33 -18.01 21.92 -13.03
C THR A 33 -19.40 22.17 -12.45
N THR A 34 -20.41 22.36 -13.31
CA THR A 34 -21.82 22.48 -12.88
C THR A 34 -22.46 21.12 -12.60
N LYS A 35 -21.85 20.03 -13.10
CA LYS A 35 -22.28 18.66 -12.87
C LYS A 35 -21.42 18.01 -11.79
N ALA A 36 -22.08 17.26 -10.91
CA ALA A 36 -21.36 16.45 -9.94
C ALA A 36 -20.58 15.34 -10.68
N ILE A 37 -19.25 15.33 -10.51
CA ILE A 37 -18.41 14.24 -10.99
C ILE A 37 -18.81 12.95 -10.25
N SER A 38 -19.33 11.98 -11.00
CA SER A 38 -19.71 10.67 -10.54
C SER A 38 -18.46 9.87 -10.12
N PRO A 39 -18.48 9.19 -8.96
CA PRO A 39 -17.38 8.31 -8.55
C PRO A 39 -17.05 7.19 -9.54
N LEU A 40 -18.03 6.77 -10.34
CA LEU A 40 -17.90 5.64 -11.26
C LEU A 40 -17.43 6.05 -12.66
N GLU A 41 -17.50 7.33 -13.01
CA GLU A 41 -17.12 7.79 -14.34
C GLU A 41 -15.61 7.68 -14.58
N ASN A 42 -15.26 7.59 -15.86
CA ASN A 42 -13.88 7.65 -16.31
C ASN A 42 -13.66 9.00 -17.02
N ILE A 43 -12.67 9.75 -16.55
CA ILE A 43 -12.20 10.97 -17.21
C ILE A 43 -10.96 10.61 -18.01
N ASP A 44 -10.88 11.01 -19.28
CA ASP A 44 -9.73 10.70 -20.14
C ASP A 44 -8.42 11.26 -19.54
N ASP A 45 -7.32 10.51 -19.64
CA ASP A 45 -6.02 10.94 -19.12
C ASP A 45 -5.52 12.21 -19.86
N LYS A 46 -5.93 12.44 -21.13
CA LYS A 46 -5.67 13.69 -21.88
C LYS A 46 -6.41 14.89 -21.29
N VAL A 47 -7.65 14.70 -20.84
CA VAL A 47 -8.43 15.77 -20.19
C VAL A 47 -7.77 16.16 -18.87
N VAL A 48 -7.29 15.17 -18.11
CA VAL A 48 -6.48 15.41 -16.90
C VAL A 48 -5.20 16.17 -17.23
N ASP A 49 -4.46 15.77 -18.28
CA ASP A 49 -3.22 16.47 -18.65
C ASP A 49 -3.48 17.92 -19.09
N ASN A 50 -4.56 18.17 -19.83
CA ASN A 50 -4.99 19.51 -20.22
C ASN A 50 -5.36 20.35 -18.99
N MET A 51 -6.11 19.78 -18.04
CA MET A 51 -6.44 20.42 -16.76
C MET A 51 -5.17 20.85 -16.02
N MET A 52 -4.22 19.94 -15.83
CA MET A 52 -2.97 20.25 -15.12
C MET A 52 -2.13 21.28 -15.88
N SER A 53 -2.11 21.21 -17.22
CA SER A 53 -1.41 22.19 -18.06
C SER A 53 -2.02 23.58 -17.88
N ALA A 54 -3.33 23.72 -17.98
CA ALA A 54 -4.03 24.99 -17.86
C ALA A 54 -3.84 25.63 -16.47
N ILE A 55 -3.98 24.83 -15.40
CA ILE A 55 -3.77 25.31 -14.02
C ILE A 55 -2.32 25.74 -13.83
N SER A 56 -1.35 24.93 -14.28
CA SER A 56 0.07 25.27 -14.13
C SER A 56 0.43 26.56 -14.85
N SER A 57 -0.07 26.77 -16.07
CA SER A 57 0.13 28.02 -16.82
C SER A 57 -0.50 29.22 -16.13
N ASN A 58 -1.72 29.09 -15.60
CA ASN A 58 -2.42 30.18 -14.92
C ASN A 58 -1.65 30.69 -13.69
N TYR A 59 -1.04 29.78 -12.92
CA TYR A 59 -0.29 30.12 -11.71
C TYR A 59 1.24 30.28 -11.93
N GLY A 60 1.70 30.24 -13.19
CA GLY A 60 3.13 30.38 -13.51
C GLY A 60 4.01 29.26 -12.95
N LEU A 61 3.47 28.05 -12.81
CA LEU A 61 4.16 26.87 -12.28
C LEU A 61 4.54 25.91 -13.39
N SER A 62 5.56 25.08 -13.16
CA SER A 62 5.74 23.89 -13.98
C SER A 62 4.68 22.83 -13.63
N LYS A 63 4.31 21.96 -14.58
CA LYS A 63 3.44 20.80 -14.29
C LYS A 63 4.02 19.91 -13.19
N SER A 64 5.35 19.77 -13.15
CA SER A 64 6.05 18.97 -12.15
C SER A 64 5.81 19.52 -10.74
N ASP A 65 5.94 20.84 -10.56
CA ASP A 65 5.73 21.49 -9.27
C ASP A 65 4.27 21.43 -8.85
N LEU A 66 3.34 21.64 -9.79
CA LEU A 66 1.91 21.53 -9.50
C LEU A 66 1.54 20.10 -9.05
N TRP A 67 2.09 19.06 -9.67
CA TRP A 67 1.88 17.67 -9.23
C TRP A 67 2.46 17.40 -7.84
N LYS A 68 3.62 17.95 -7.50
CA LYS A 68 4.22 17.82 -6.15
C LYS A 68 3.37 18.52 -5.09
N ILE A 69 2.96 19.77 -5.35
CA ILE A 69 2.08 20.55 -4.47
C ILE A 69 0.78 19.79 -4.24
N LEU A 70 0.13 19.38 -5.33
CA LEU A 70 -1.08 18.58 -5.30
C LEU A 70 -0.89 17.30 -4.48
N GLY A 71 0.16 16.51 -4.76
CA GLY A 71 0.44 15.27 -4.04
C GLY A 71 0.54 15.47 -2.53
N LYS A 72 1.27 16.51 -2.10
CA LYS A 72 1.49 16.82 -0.69
C LYS A 72 0.19 17.12 0.05
N ASP A 73 -0.60 18.05 -0.47
CA ASP A 73 -1.85 18.46 0.19
C ASP A 73 -2.97 17.43 0.01
N ASN A 74 -2.91 16.60 -1.02
CA ASN A 74 -3.91 15.58 -1.25
C ASN A 74 -3.92 14.49 -0.16
N ILE A 75 -2.82 14.30 0.57
CA ILE A 75 -2.81 13.46 1.78
C ILE A 75 -3.84 13.94 2.81
N ARG A 76 -4.03 15.25 2.96
CA ARG A 76 -5.05 15.82 3.88
C ARG A 76 -6.46 15.48 3.40
N SER A 77 -6.71 15.63 2.10
CA SER A 77 -7.97 15.27 1.46
C SER A 77 -8.29 13.78 1.61
N PHE A 78 -7.32 12.90 1.36
CA PHE A 78 -7.47 11.46 1.57
C PHE A 78 -7.74 11.10 3.02
N TYR A 79 -7.06 11.74 3.98
CA TYR A 79 -7.31 11.52 5.40
C TYR A 79 -8.72 11.95 5.81
N SER A 80 -9.17 13.13 5.35
CA SER A 80 -10.51 13.63 5.63
C SER A 80 -11.60 12.70 5.10
N MET A 81 -11.40 12.12 3.92
CA MET A 81 -12.39 11.27 3.26
C MET A 81 -12.33 9.82 3.72
N TYR A 82 -11.14 9.31 4.03
CA TYR A 82 -10.90 7.90 4.37
C TYR A 82 -10.01 7.73 5.61
N PRO A 83 -10.39 8.28 6.77
CA PRO A 83 -9.54 8.31 7.97
C PRO A 83 -9.15 6.92 8.46
N ILE A 84 -10.00 5.91 8.21
CA ILE A 84 -9.75 4.53 8.60
C ILE A 84 -8.48 3.93 7.98
N PHE A 85 -8.12 4.33 6.75
CA PHE A 85 -6.92 3.83 6.08
C PHE A 85 -5.63 4.40 6.66
N PHE A 86 -5.71 5.57 7.30
CA PHE A 86 -4.60 6.23 7.96
C PHE A 86 -4.39 5.79 9.41
N LYS A 87 -5.29 4.97 9.98
CA LYS A 87 -5.11 4.36 11.31
C LYS A 87 -3.99 3.32 11.29
N LYS A 88 -2.75 3.81 11.28
CA LYS A 88 -1.49 3.05 11.22
C LYS A 88 -0.54 3.61 12.26
N SER A 89 0.37 2.77 12.76
CA SER A 89 1.33 3.16 13.79
C SER A 89 2.39 4.14 13.30
N ASN A 90 2.76 4.07 12.02
CA ASN A 90 3.83 4.86 11.40
C ASN A 90 3.71 4.88 9.86
N MET A 91 4.51 5.74 9.21
CA MET A 91 4.55 5.88 7.74
C MET A 91 4.84 4.54 7.06
N PHE A 92 5.81 3.79 7.56
CA PHE A 92 6.19 2.49 6.98
C PHE A 92 4.99 1.52 6.94
N SER A 93 4.23 1.42 8.03
CA SER A 93 3.03 0.57 8.14
C SER A 93 1.89 1.04 7.24
N PHE A 94 1.80 2.35 6.98
CA PHE A 94 0.85 2.91 6.02
C PHE A 94 1.25 2.56 4.59
N LEU A 95 2.48 2.86 4.20
CA LEU A 95 2.95 2.64 2.84
C LEU A 95 2.91 1.16 2.45
N THR A 96 3.30 0.24 3.34
CA THR A 96 3.22 -1.21 3.12
C THR A 96 1.77 -1.71 2.94
N SER A 97 0.78 -0.95 3.38
CA SER A 97 -0.64 -1.27 3.22
C SER A 97 -1.29 -0.67 1.97
N LEU A 98 -0.61 0.22 1.23
CA LEU A 98 -1.20 0.95 0.11
C LEU A 98 -1.70 0.04 -1.01
N ASN A 99 -0.94 -0.99 -1.36
CA ASN A 99 -1.38 -1.96 -2.37
C ASN A 99 -2.67 -2.68 -1.96
N ASP A 100 -2.87 -2.97 -0.67
CA ASP A 100 -4.09 -3.59 -0.16
C ASP A 100 -5.25 -2.58 -0.10
N ILE A 101 -4.98 -1.33 0.27
CA ILE A 101 -5.95 -0.24 0.18
C ILE A 101 -6.42 -0.08 -1.27
N HIS A 102 -5.50 -0.03 -2.23
CA HIS A 102 -5.83 0.02 -3.65
C HIS A 102 -6.67 -1.18 -4.08
N LYS A 103 -6.39 -2.41 -3.62
CA LYS A 103 -7.24 -3.59 -3.88
C LYS A 103 -8.67 -3.39 -3.35
N VAL A 104 -8.83 -2.88 -2.14
CA VAL A 104 -10.16 -2.62 -1.54
C VAL A 104 -10.92 -1.57 -2.35
N VAL A 105 -10.25 -0.49 -2.77
CA VAL A 105 -10.85 0.57 -3.60
C VAL A 105 -11.26 0.01 -4.97
N ARG A 106 -10.41 -0.80 -5.61
CA ARG A 106 -10.71 -1.43 -6.91
C ARG A 106 -11.98 -2.29 -6.88
N LYS A 107 -12.27 -2.97 -5.76
CA LYS A 107 -13.49 -3.77 -5.62
C LYS A 107 -14.77 -2.93 -5.66
N ARG A 108 -14.69 -1.66 -5.24
CA ARG A 108 -15.83 -0.72 -5.25
C ARG A 108 -15.91 0.11 -6.53
N ILE A 109 -14.77 0.33 -7.18
CA ILE A 109 -14.64 1.16 -8.38
C ILE A 109 -14.06 0.28 -9.51
N SER A 110 -14.95 -0.43 -10.22
CA SER A 110 -14.58 -1.35 -11.29
C SER A 110 -13.82 -0.64 -12.43
N GLY A 111 -12.87 -1.35 -13.06
CA GLY A 111 -12.05 -0.79 -14.14
C GLY A 111 -11.02 0.25 -13.71
N SER A 112 -10.75 0.40 -12.40
CA SER A 112 -9.66 1.24 -11.92
C SER A 112 -8.32 0.53 -12.04
N ASN A 113 -7.33 1.23 -12.61
CA ASN A 113 -5.95 0.75 -12.78
C ASN A 113 -4.98 1.63 -11.96
N PRO A 114 -4.91 1.46 -10.63
CA PRO A 114 -4.03 2.23 -9.75
C PRO A 114 -2.56 1.81 -9.94
N PRO A 115 -1.60 2.66 -9.54
CA PRO A 115 -0.19 2.29 -9.55
C PRO A 115 0.09 1.15 -8.55
N ILE A 116 1.15 0.40 -8.82
CA ILE A 116 1.73 -0.56 -7.88
C ILE A 116 2.76 0.18 -7.03
N LEU A 117 2.71 -0.03 -5.71
CA LEU A 117 3.61 0.55 -4.72
C LEU A 117 4.17 -0.57 -3.84
N ASP A 118 5.26 -1.19 -4.29
CA ASP A 118 5.88 -2.30 -3.57
C ASP A 118 6.97 -1.79 -2.63
N ILE A 119 6.94 -2.26 -1.38
CA ILE A 119 7.96 -1.93 -0.38
C ILE A 119 8.71 -3.18 0.03
N ALA A 120 10.04 -3.09 0.03
CA ALA A 120 10.92 -4.15 0.51
C ALA A 120 11.91 -3.60 1.54
N VAL A 121 12.00 -4.25 2.70
CA VAL A 121 13.00 -3.91 3.72
C VAL A 121 14.37 -4.38 3.25
N ILE A 122 15.37 -3.48 3.30
CA ILE A 122 16.75 -3.78 2.89
C ILE A 122 17.73 -3.75 4.08
N SER A 123 17.37 -3.10 5.19
CA SER A 123 18.14 -3.10 6.44
C SER A 123 17.26 -2.80 7.65
N LYS A 124 17.87 -2.66 8.84
CA LYS A 124 17.13 -2.38 10.08
C LYS A 124 16.24 -1.14 10.01
N ASN A 125 16.67 -0.09 9.30
CA ASN A 125 15.96 1.18 9.21
C ASN A 125 15.79 1.69 7.76
N GLU A 126 16.09 0.85 6.76
CA GLU A 126 15.97 1.23 5.36
C GLU A 126 15.06 0.27 4.59
N ALA A 127 14.28 0.84 3.67
CA ALA A 127 13.46 0.10 2.72
C ALA A 127 13.55 0.73 1.33
N THR A 128 13.21 -0.04 0.30
CA THR A 128 12.96 0.47 -1.04
C THR A 128 11.47 0.60 -1.29
N LEU A 129 11.06 1.65 -1.99
CA LEU A 129 9.73 1.80 -2.58
C LEU A 129 9.86 1.73 -4.09
N THR A 130 9.18 0.76 -4.70
CA THR A 130 9.09 0.61 -6.15
C THR A 130 7.70 1.02 -6.62
N TYR A 131 7.63 2.14 -7.32
CA TYR A 131 6.45 2.59 -8.04
C TYR A 131 6.43 2.02 -9.46
N LYS A 132 5.28 1.52 -9.91
CA LYS A 132 5.06 1.12 -11.30
C LYS A 132 3.72 1.63 -11.83
N SER A 133 3.75 2.38 -12.92
CA SER A 133 2.55 2.82 -13.64
C SER A 133 2.86 3.31 -15.04
N ASN A 134 1.96 3.01 -15.99
CA ASN A 134 2.03 3.56 -17.35
C ASN A 134 1.80 5.07 -17.42
N ARG A 135 1.30 5.69 -16.33
CA ARG A 135 1.00 7.14 -16.28
C ARG A 135 2.18 8.02 -15.90
N ASN A 136 3.30 7.45 -15.44
CA ASN A 136 4.51 8.21 -15.08
C ASN A 136 4.28 9.38 -14.09
N LEU A 137 3.32 9.24 -13.15
CA LEU A 137 2.97 10.29 -12.16
C LEU A 137 3.98 10.33 -11.01
N PHE A 138 5.27 10.48 -11.33
CA PHE A 138 6.37 10.44 -10.38
C PHE A 138 6.36 11.64 -9.43
N ASP A 139 6.17 12.85 -9.97
CA ASP A 139 6.14 14.08 -9.16
C ASP A 139 4.97 14.10 -8.17
N TYR A 140 3.84 13.54 -8.58
CA TYR A 140 2.69 13.34 -7.71
C TYR A 140 2.99 12.33 -6.59
N LEU A 141 3.69 11.22 -6.89
CA LEU A 141 4.15 10.28 -5.86
C LEU A 141 5.09 10.97 -4.86
N LEU A 142 6.07 11.75 -5.33
CA LEU A 142 7.00 12.46 -4.46
C LEU A 142 6.25 13.43 -3.54
N GLY A 143 5.29 14.18 -4.09
CA GLY A 143 4.39 15.02 -3.29
C GLY A 143 3.62 14.22 -2.24
N LEU A 144 3.01 13.08 -2.62
CA LEU A 144 2.29 12.21 -1.69
C LEU A 144 3.19 11.70 -0.55
N LEU A 145 4.44 11.37 -0.85
CA LEU A 145 5.40 10.94 0.17
C LEU A 145 5.72 12.07 1.15
N ASP A 146 5.91 13.29 0.67
CA ASP A 146 6.12 14.46 1.54
C ASP A 146 4.88 14.79 2.40
N GLY A 147 3.68 14.69 1.82
CA GLY A 147 2.43 14.80 2.58
C GLY A 147 2.30 13.72 3.65
N THR A 148 2.76 12.50 3.33
CA THR A 148 2.74 11.37 4.27
C THR A 148 3.73 11.58 5.43
N LYS A 149 4.94 12.07 5.15
CA LYS A 149 5.91 12.49 6.18
C LYS A 149 5.29 13.51 7.13
N ALA A 150 4.64 14.53 6.58
CA ALA A 150 3.99 15.58 7.36
C ALA A 150 2.84 15.04 8.22
N TYR A 151 2.03 14.11 7.70
CA TYR A 151 0.94 13.48 8.43
C TYR A 151 1.42 12.66 9.63
N PHE A 152 2.39 11.76 9.40
CA PHE A 152 2.95 10.91 10.46
C PHE A 152 3.95 11.64 11.36
N LYS A 153 4.36 12.86 11.00
CA LYS A 153 5.40 13.65 11.66
C LYS A 153 6.73 12.91 11.71
N GLU A 154 7.06 12.25 10.61
CA GLU A 154 8.26 11.41 10.48
C GLU A 154 9.22 12.02 9.45
N ASN A 155 10.47 12.22 9.88
CA ASN A 155 11.53 12.68 9.00
C ASN A 155 12.20 11.47 8.31
N VAL A 156 11.60 11.02 7.21
CA VAL A 156 12.12 9.94 6.37
C VAL A 156 12.99 10.55 5.26
N ASP A 157 14.23 10.12 5.16
CA ASP A 157 15.10 10.48 4.05
C ASP A 157 14.73 9.63 2.83
N ILE A 158 14.52 10.29 1.68
CA ILE A 158 14.06 9.65 0.44
C ILE A 158 14.99 10.06 -0.68
N SER A 159 15.65 9.10 -1.30
CA SER A 159 16.55 9.31 -2.44
C SER A 159 16.14 8.45 -3.63
N GLU A 160 16.27 8.99 -4.83
CA GLU A 160 16.03 8.25 -6.07
C GLU A 160 17.18 7.28 -6.34
N ILE A 161 16.86 6.00 -6.56
CA ILE A 161 17.82 4.98 -7.00
C ILE A 161 17.79 4.90 -8.54
N SER A 162 16.61 4.82 -9.13
CA SER A 162 16.45 4.71 -10.58
C SER A 162 15.05 5.13 -11.04
N LYS A 163 14.97 5.61 -12.28
CA LYS A 163 13.72 6.07 -12.91
C LYS A 163 13.74 5.73 -14.41
N GLN A 164 12.95 4.75 -14.82
CA GLN A 164 12.89 4.28 -16.20
C GLN A 164 11.52 3.65 -16.52
N ASN A 165 10.97 3.92 -17.72
CA ASN A 165 9.81 3.21 -18.29
C ASN A 165 8.61 3.00 -17.33
N GLY A 166 8.11 4.06 -16.69
CA GLY A 166 6.98 3.93 -15.74
C GLY A 166 7.35 3.36 -14.38
N ILE A 167 8.63 3.10 -14.13
CA ILE A 167 9.16 2.57 -12.87
C ILE A 167 10.02 3.64 -12.20
N LEU A 168 9.77 3.86 -10.92
CA LEU A 168 10.59 4.70 -10.04
C LEU A 168 10.93 3.91 -8.78
N VAL A 169 12.22 3.77 -8.49
CA VAL A 169 12.72 3.10 -7.29
C VAL A 169 13.33 4.14 -6.37
N LEU A 170 12.81 4.21 -5.14
CA LEU A 170 13.27 5.14 -4.11
C LEU A 170 13.88 4.35 -2.95
N LYS A 171 15.02 4.81 -2.43
CA LYS A 171 15.53 4.40 -1.13
C LYS A 171 14.90 5.26 -0.05
N MET A 172 14.39 4.64 1.02
CA MET A 172 13.81 5.31 2.17
C MET A 172 14.57 4.91 3.42
N LYS A 173 15.03 5.90 4.19
CA LYS A 173 15.68 5.69 5.49
C LYS A 173 14.84 6.31 6.60
N PHE A 174 14.38 5.45 7.50
CA PHE A 174 13.47 5.80 8.59
C PHE A 174 14.23 6.10 9.87
N PRO A 175 13.67 6.95 10.77
CA PRO A 175 14.30 7.28 12.05
C PRO A 175 14.13 6.17 13.11
N TYR A 176 13.56 5.02 12.75
CA TYR A 176 13.26 3.90 13.65
C TYR A 176 13.51 2.55 12.96
N GLU A 177 13.59 1.47 13.74
CA GLU A 177 13.72 0.12 13.20
C GLU A 177 12.42 -0.37 12.55
N LEU A 178 12.53 -0.93 11.34
CA LEU A 178 11.43 -1.44 10.56
C LEU A 178 10.99 -2.81 11.07
N VAL A 179 9.74 -2.89 11.51
CA VAL A 179 9.13 -4.16 11.93
C VAL A 179 8.20 -4.65 10.83
N GLU A 180 8.57 -5.75 10.18
CA GLU A 180 7.67 -6.45 9.27
C GLU A 180 6.68 -7.33 10.02
N ASN A 181 5.38 -7.07 9.83
CA ASN A 181 4.33 -7.98 10.30
C ASN A 181 4.27 -9.21 9.38
N LYS A 182 5.05 -10.23 9.69
CA LYS A 182 5.03 -11.48 8.93
C LYS A 182 3.78 -12.30 9.29
N LYS A 183 3.02 -12.72 8.27
CA LYS A 183 1.88 -13.65 8.46
C LYS A 183 2.41 -15.07 8.54
N TYR A 184 1.96 -15.84 9.53
CA TYR A 184 2.30 -17.24 9.73
C TYR A 184 1.11 -18.14 9.37
N ILE A 185 1.35 -19.38 8.91
CA ILE A 185 0.30 -20.37 8.56
C ILE A 185 -0.69 -20.53 9.72
N SER A 186 -0.17 -20.45 10.95
CA SER A 186 -0.93 -20.53 12.19
C SER A 186 -2.05 -19.51 12.35
N ASN A 187 -2.04 -18.42 11.56
CA ASN A 187 -3.03 -17.34 11.58
C ASN A 187 -4.07 -17.47 10.46
N ILE A 188 -3.89 -18.42 9.51
CA ILE A 188 -4.82 -18.66 8.39
C ILE A 188 -5.81 -19.77 8.72
N LEU A 189 -5.38 -20.84 9.40
CA LEU A 189 -6.30 -21.92 9.78
C LEU A 189 -7.02 -21.58 11.11
N PRO A 190 -8.34 -21.29 11.09
CA PRO A 190 -9.07 -20.90 12.29
C PRO A 190 -9.11 -22.01 13.35
N VAL A 191 -9.14 -23.28 12.93
CA VAL A 191 -9.10 -24.46 13.82
C VAL A 191 -7.81 -24.49 14.67
N ILE A 192 -6.70 -24.00 14.10
CA ILE A 192 -5.39 -23.94 14.75
C ILE A 192 -5.20 -22.62 15.52
N ASN A 193 -6.05 -21.63 15.28
CA ASN A 193 -5.94 -20.30 15.88
C ASN A 193 -6.47 -20.20 17.32
N VAL A 194 -7.15 -21.24 17.81
CA VAL A 194 -7.63 -21.32 19.21
C VAL A 194 -6.44 -21.25 20.19
N LEU A 195 -5.28 -21.74 19.79
CA LEU A 195 -4.06 -21.70 20.58
C LEU A 195 -3.26 -20.44 20.23
N LYS A 196 -3.05 -19.54 21.18
CA LYS A 196 -2.25 -18.33 20.93
C LYS A 196 -0.75 -18.60 20.85
N ARG A 197 -0.27 -19.76 21.32
CA ARG A 197 1.16 -20.07 21.47
C ARG A 197 1.62 -21.08 20.41
N SER A 198 2.67 -20.75 19.66
CA SER A 198 3.18 -21.57 18.54
C SER A 198 3.63 -22.97 19.00
N TYR A 199 4.30 -23.08 20.14
CA TYR A 199 4.77 -24.37 20.66
C TYR A 199 3.62 -25.33 20.99
N LEU A 200 2.45 -24.84 21.43
CA LEU A 200 1.29 -25.68 21.72
C LEU A 200 0.69 -26.26 20.43
N LYS A 201 0.75 -25.52 19.32
CA LYS A 201 0.29 -25.98 18.00
C LYS A 201 1.18 -27.12 17.50
N VAL A 202 2.50 -26.92 17.55
CA VAL A 202 3.50 -27.95 17.20
C VAL A 202 3.28 -29.21 18.04
N PHE A 203 3.13 -29.04 19.36
CA PHE A 203 2.95 -30.15 20.30
C PHE A 203 1.71 -30.99 19.97
N LEU A 204 0.54 -30.34 19.83
CA LEU A 204 -0.71 -31.07 19.57
C LEU A 204 -0.72 -31.72 18.19
N SER A 205 -0.24 -31.05 17.14
CA SER A 205 -0.13 -31.65 15.81
C SER A 205 0.80 -32.87 15.81
N THR A 206 1.92 -32.79 16.54
CA THR A 206 2.86 -33.90 16.68
C THR A 206 2.23 -35.08 17.42
N ILE A 207 1.48 -34.83 18.51
CA ILE A 207 0.78 -35.87 19.27
C ILE A 207 -0.27 -36.56 18.41
N ILE A 208 -1.11 -35.80 17.71
CA ILE A 208 -2.19 -36.35 16.89
C ILE A 208 -1.61 -37.28 15.81
N CYS A 209 -0.60 -36.82 15.07
CA CYS A 209 0.07 -37.67 14.08
C CYS A 209 0.74 -38.89 14.70
N SER A 210 1.37 -38.75 15.87
CA SER A 210 2.03 -39.87 16.57
C SER A 210 1.03 -40.92 17.05
N LEU A 211 -0.14 -40.50 17.56
CA LEU A 211 -1.22 -41.42 17.96
C LEU A 211 -1.78 -42.19 16.78
N ILE A 212 -1.98 -41.52 15.63
CA ILE A 212 -2.41 -42.19 14.38
C ILE A 212 -1.35 -43.22 13.94
N THR A 213 -0.08 -42.83 13.95
CA THR A 213 1.02 -43.72 13.53
C THR A 213 1.18 -44.91 14.50
N ALA A 214 0.92 -44.75 15.79
CA ALA A 214 0.98 -45.83 16.79
C ALA A 214 -0.08 -46.93 16.59
N ILE A 215 -1.16 -46.64 15.85
CA ILE A 215 -2.16 -47.65 15.47
C ILE A 215 -1.51 -48.68 14.53
N VAL A 216 -0.68 -48.21 13.59
CA VAL A 216 -0.07 -49.02 12.51
C VAL A 216 1.33 -49.51 12.88
N VAL A 217 2.15 -48.67 13.49
CA VAL A 217 3.55 -48.94 13.81
C VAL A 217 3.67 -49.36 15.28
N LYS A 218 3.98 -50.64 15.52
CA LYS A 218 4.17 -51.19 16.86
C LYS A 218 5.62 -51.13 17.37
N ASN A 219 6.60 -50.95 16.48
CA ASN A 219 8.00 -50.83 16.87
C ASN A 219 8.24 -49.44 17.50
N PRO A 220 8.65 -49.37 18.79
CA PRO A 220 8.79 -48.10 19.50
C PRO A 220 9.89 -47.20 18.93
N TYR A 221 10.97 -47.77 18.37
CA TYR A 221 12.05 -47.00 17.77
C TYR A 221 11.62 -46.34 16.47
N ILE A 222 10.88 -47.06 15.62
CA ILE A 222 10.34 -46.52 14.36
C ILE A 222 9.31 -45.42 14.67
N LEU A 223 8.44 -45.66 15.66
CA LEU A 223 7.47 -44.66 16.11
C LEU A 223 8.16 -43.37 16.58
N ALA A 224 9.22 -43.47 17.40
CA ALA A 224 9.99 -42.33 17.87
C ALA A 224 10.64 -41.52 16.72
N ILE A 225 11.15 -42.21 15.70
CA ILE A 225 11.69 -41.57 14.49
C ILE A 225 10.58 -40.81 13.76
N CYS A 226 9.42 -41.43 13.53
CA CYS A 226 8.28 -40.78 12.88
C CYS A 226 7.80 -39.55 13.67
N THR A 227 7.67 -39.65 14.99
CA THR A 227 7.30 -38.53 15.87
C THR A 227 8.29 -37.37 15.76
N SER A 228 9.59 -37.67 15.69
CA SER A 228 10.64 -36.66 15.52
C SER A 228 10.58 -35.97 14.16
N ILE A 229 10.23 -36.71 13.10
CA ILE A 229 10.02 -36.13 11.76
C ILE A 229 8.79 -35.21 11.77
N TYR A 230 7.68 -35.63 12.38
CA TYR A 230 6.48 -34.78 12.48
C TYR A 230 6.76 -33.49 13.23
N SER A 231 7.49 -33.54 14.35
CA SER A 231 7.83 -32.32 15.10
C SER A 231 8.69 -31.37 14.26
N LEU A 232 9.68 -31.86 13.53
CA LEU A 232 10.51 -31.07 12.62
C LEU A 232 9.67 -30.41 11.52
N ILE A 233 8.73 -31.14 10.92
CA ILE A 233 7.81 -30.63 9.90
C ILE A 233 6.93 -29.53 10.49
N PHE A 234 6.28 -29.77 11.64
CA PHE A 234 5.37 -28.80 12.24
C PHE A 234 6.08 -27.55 12.77
N ILE A 235 7.31 -27.68 13.31
CA ILE A 235 8.14 -26.51 13.67
C ILE A 235 8.37 -25.64 12.44
N ASN A 236 8.74 -26.24 11.31
CA ASN A 236 8.93 -25.49 10.07
C ASN A 236 7.62 -24.87 9.55
N ILE A 237 6.51 -25.59 9.60
CA ILE A 237 5.21 -25.07 9.12
C ILE A 237 4.72 -23.90 9.99
N PHE A 238 4.78 -24.03 11.32
CA PHE A 238 4.18 -23.03 12.22
C PHE A 238 5.10 -21.84 12.52
N ASN A 239 6.43 -22.01 12.44
CA ASN A 239 7.38 -20.92 12.69
C ASN A 239 7.93 -20.29 11.41
N ARG A 240 7.51 -20.74 10.21
CA ARG A 240 7.85 -20.04 8.97
C ARG A 240 6.74 -19.06 8.55
N PRO A 241 7.11 -17.85 8.13
CA PRO A 241 6.16 -16.91 7.56
C PRO A 241 5.71 -17.40 6.17
N ILE A 242 4.46 -17.11 5.81
CA ILE A 242 3.82 -17.57 4.57
C ILE A 242 4.50 -16.99 3.33
N ASN A 243 5.02 -15.76 3.44
CA ASN A 243 5.68 -15.09 2.32
C ASN A 243 7.08 -15.66 2.00
N SER A 244 7.54 -16.72 2.69
CA SER A 244 8.80 -17.42 2.42
C SER A 244 8.61 -18.87 1.94
N ILE A 245 7.43 -19.18 1.40
CA ILE A 245 7.07 -20.46 0.75
C ILE A 245 6.83 -20.16 -0.72
#